data_AF-A0A7U6GD93-F1
#
_entry.id   AF-A0A7U6GD93-F1
#
_cell.length_a   1.000
_cell.length_b   1.000
_cell.length_c   1.000
_cell.angle_alpha   90.00
_cell.angle_beta   90.00
_cell.angle_gamma   90.00
#
_symmetry.space_group_name_H-M   'P 1'
#
loop_
_entity.id
_entity.type
_entity.pdbx_description
1 polymer ?
#
loop_
_entity_poly.entity_id
_entity_poly.type
_entity_poly.pdbx_seq_one_letter_code
_entity_poly.pdbx_strand_id
1 'polypeptide(L)' 'MAEALRKGDKVHLFNDLGTFEMRERKQRNAINPRTGERIIIPAKIVPHFKIGRRLKEAVKKGKPSIEEEIQDQEDFWL' A
#
# COMPACT_ATOMS: atom_id res chain seq x y z
N MET A 1 -3.72 11.18 -16.88
CA MET A 1 -2.97 10.37 -15.89
C MET A 1 -2.43 9.07 -16.49
N ALA A 2 -3.29 8.16 -16.97
CA ALA A 2 -2.85 6.88 -17.56
C ALA A 2 -1.82 7.05 -18.68
N GLU A 3 -1.98 8.06 -19.54
CA GLU A 3 -1.04 8.32 -20.63
C GLU A 3 0.34 8.78 -20.16
N ALA A 4 0.40 9.64 -19.12
CA ALA A 4 1.66 10.07 -18.52
C ALA A 4 2.39 8.89 -17.85
N LEU A 5 1.67 8.04 -17.13
CA LEU A 5 2.25 6.81 -16.54
C LEU A 5 2.74 5.84 -17.61
N ARG A 6 2.04 5.72 -18.75
CA ARG A 6 2.50 4.91 -19.88
C ARG A 6 3.83 5.43 -20.47
N LYS A 7 4.04 6.75 -20.45
CA LYS A 7 5.30 7.39 -20.87
C LYS A 7 6.41 7.29 -19.82
N GLY A 8 6.11 6.77 -18.62
CA GLY A 8 7.05 6.66 -17.51
C GLY A 8 7.11 7.90 -16.61
N ASP A 9 6.26 8.90 -16.88
CA ASP A 9 6.22 10.14 -16.10
C ASP A 9 5.66 9.90 -14.70
N LYS A 10 6.14 10.71 -13.74
CA LYS A 10 5.60 10.71 -12.37
C LYS A 10 4.45 11.69 -12.27
N VAL A 11 3.28 11.19 -11.85
CA VAL A 11 2.10 12.03 -11.65
C VAL A 11 1.97 12.36 -10.18
N HIS A 12 2.18 13.63 -9.81
CA HIS A 12 1.96 14.11 -8.46
C HIS A 12 0.48 14.48 -8.31
N LEU A 13 -0.22 13.81 -7.41
CA LEU A 13 -1.58 14.16 -7.04
C LEU A 13 -1.50 15.00 -5.79
N PHE A 14 -1.93 16.27 -5.88
CA PHE A 14 -2.04 17.26 -4.79
C PHE A 14 -0.97 17.11 -3.70
N ASN A 15 -0.03 18.03 -3.56
CA ASN A 15 1.20 17.92 -2.74
C ASN A 15 1.14 17.10 -1.42
N ASP A 16 -0.01 17.05 -0.75
CA ASP A 16 -0.29 16.29 0.47
C ASP A 16 -0.68 14.80 0.31
N LEU A 17 -1.20 14.37 -0.85
CA LEU A 17 -1.78 13.05 -1.06
C LEU A 17 -0.74 12.02 -1.49
N GLY A 18 0.02 12.29 -2.56
CA GLY A 18 1.10 11.41 -3.00
C GLY A 18 1.43 11.45 -4.49
N THR A 19 2.26 10.50 -4.92
CA THR A 19 2.78 10.43 -6.28
C THR A 19 2.55 9.05 -6.87
N PHE A 20 1.99 8.99 -8.08
CA PHE A 20 1.99 7.79 -8.89
C PHE A 20 3.25 7.73 -9.74
N GLU A 21 3.94 6.59 -9.70
CA GLU A 21 5.11 6.31 -10.52
C GLU A 21 5.05 4.86 -11.01
N MET A 22 5.68 4.58 -12.15
CA MET A 22 5.88 3.22 -12.62
C MET A 22 7.16 2.67 -11.98
N ARG A 23 7.11 1.46 -11.42
CA ARG A 23 8.29 0.78 -10.85
C ARG A 23 8.53 -0.55 -11.53
N GLU A 24 9.80 -0.83 -11.76
CA GLU A 24 10.25 -2.15 -12.20
C GLU A 24 10.20 -3.13 -11.02
N ARG A 25 9.45 -4.22 -11.19
CA ARG A 25 9.51 -5.37 -10.30
C ARG A 25 10.35 -6.45 -10.95
N LYS A 26 11.43 -6.84 -10.28
CA LYS A 26 12.33 -7.92 -10.70
C LYS A 26 11.59 -9.26 -10.72
N GLN A 27 12.11 -10.16 -11.55
CA GLN A 27 11.70 -11.56 -11.56
C GLN A 27 11.87 -12.16 -10.16
N ARG A 28 10.90 -12.95 -9.72
CA ARG A 28 10.96 -13.65 -8.43
C ARG A 28 10.25 -14.99 -8.51
N ASN A 29 10.64 -15.88 -7.61
CA ASN A 29 9.92 -17.13 -7.38
C ASN A 29 8.70 -16.85 -6.51
N ALA A 30 7.59 -17.48 -6.84
CA ALA A 30 6.38 -17.51 -6.03
C ALA A 30 5.85 -18.95 -5.93
N ILE A 31 4.94 -19.17 -5.00
CA ILE A 31 4.29 -20.46 -4.82
C ILE A 31 2.84 -20.29 -5.26
N ASN A 32 2.35 -21.21 -6.08
CA ASN A 32 0.93 -21.24 -6.43
C ASN A 32 0.13 -21.60 -5.16
N PRO A 33 -0.75 -20.71 -4.64
CA PRO A 33 -1.49 -20.99 -3.40
C PRO A 33 -2.44 -22.17 -3.51
N ARG A 34 -2.81 -22.60 -4.73
CA ARG A 34 -3.71 -23.74 -4.97
C ARG A 34 -2.99 -25.08 -5.10
N THR A 35 -1.80 -25.12 -5.70
CA THR A 35 -1.08 -26.39 -5.99
C THR A 35 0.21 -26.58 -5.20
N GLY A 36 0.75 -25.51 -4.58
CA GLY A 36 2.03 -25.56 -3.88
C GLY A 36 3.26 -25.56 -4.79
N GLU A 37 3.06 -25.57 -6.11
CA GLU A 37 4.16 -25.58 -7.08
C GLU A 37 4.90 -24.23 -7.11
N ARG A 38 6.21 -24.30 -7.35
CA ARG A 38 7.05 -23.12 -7.53
C ARG A 38 6.86 -22.59 -8.95
N ILE A 39 6.43 -21.34 -9.05
CA ILE A 39 6.27 -20.60 -10.31
C ILE A 39 7.25 -19.44 -10.37
N ILE A 40 7.75 -19.15 -11.57
CA ILE A 40 8.59 -17.99 -11.82
C ILE A 40 7.70 -16.85 -12.30
N ILE A 41 7.68 -15.73 -11.58
CA ILE A 41 6.98 -14.52 -12.00
C ILE A 41 7.97 -13.65 -12.78
N PRO A 42 7.75 -13.39 -14.08
CA PRO A 42 8.67 -12.59 -14.88
C PRO A 42 8.76 -11.15 -14.39
N ALA A 43 9.86 -10.48 -14.73
CA ALA A 43 10.03 -9.06 -14.45
C ALA A 43 8.95 -8.25 -15.19
N LYS A 44 8.39 -7.25 -14.51
CA LYS A 44 7.37 -6.37 -15.10
C LYS A 44 7.35 -4.99 -14.47
N ILE A 45 6.94 -4.01 -15.26
CA ILE A 45 6.68 -2.66 -14.78
C ILE A 45 5.25 -2.62 -14.21
N VAL A 46 5.10 -2.07 -13.01
CA VAL A 46 3.80 -1.92 -12.35
C VAL A 46 3.60 -0.50 -11.84
N PRO A 47 2.34 -0.01 -11.80
CA PRO A 47 2.05 1.25 -11.13
C PRO A 47 2.30 1.12 -9.62
N HIS A 48 2.87 2.17 -9.04
CA HIS A 48 3.14 2.28 -7.62
C HIS A 48 2.70 3.66 -7.13
N PHE A 49 1.95 3.68 -6.03
CA PHE A 49 1.54 4.91 -5.37
C PHE A 49 2.40 5.16 -4.14
N LYS A 50 3.15 6.26 -4.16
CA LYS A 50 3.90 6.76 -3.01
C LYS A 50 3.02 7.72 -2.22
N ILE A 51 2.58 7.27 -1.05
CA ILE A 51 1.75 8.06 -0.14
C ILE A 51 2.51 9.28 0.38
N GLY A 52 1.85 10.44 0.36
CA GLY A 52 2.33 11.72 0.88
C GLY A 52 2.44 11.73 2.41
N ARG A 53 3.29 12.63 2.93
CA ARG A 53 3.59 12.73 4.37
C ARG A 53 2.33 13.04 5.19
N ARG A 54 1.53 14.01 4.76
CA ARG A 54 0.33 14.46 5.48
C ARG A 54 -0.70 13.35 5.66
N LEU A 55 -0.97 12.58 4.60
CA LEU A 55 -1.86 11.43 4.68
C LEU A 55 -1.32 10.36 5.63
N LYS A 56 -0.01 10.09 5.59
CA LYS A 56 0.64 9.12 6.47
C LYS A 56 0.53 9.50 7.96
N GLU A 57 0.72 10.78 8.27
CA GLU A 57 0.60 11.31 9.62
C GLU A 57 -0.85 11.28 10.13
N ALA A 58 -1.81 11.63 9.28
CA ALA A 58 -3.24 11.59 9.64
C ALA A 58 -3.70 10.17 10.01
N VAL A 59 -3.31 9.16 9.23
CA VAL A 59 -3.70 7.75 9.48
C VAL A 59 -3.00 7.18 10.71
N LYS A 60 -1.75 7.57 10.99
CA LYS A 60 -1.01 7.08 12.17
C LYS A 60 -1.72 7.43 13.48
N LYS A 61 -2.47 8.54 13.52
CA LYS A 61 -3.22 9.00 14.71
C LYS A 61 -4.62 8.38 14.83
N GLY A 62 -5.05 7.59 13.85
CA GLY A 62 -6.45 7.16 13.70
C GLY A 62 -6.72 5.67 13.87
N LYS A 63 -5.73 4.87 14.31
CA LYS A 63 -6.05 3.55 14.87
C LYS A 63 -6.27 3.76 16.37
N PRO A 64 -7.44 3.42 16.92
CA PRO A 64 -7.50 3.20 18.35
C PRO A 64 -6.46 2.11 18.66
N SER A 65 -5.65 2.36 19.67
CA SER A 65 -4.76 1.35 20.21
C SER A 65 -5.64 0.16 20.60
N ILE A 66 -5.20 -1.09 20.39
CA ILE A 66 -5.97 -2.28 20.86
C ILE A 66 -6.26 -2.16 22.37
N GLU A 67 -5.42 -1.41 23.09
CA GLU A 67 -5.56 -1.03 24.49
C GLU A 67 -6.80 -0.14 24.78
N GLU A 68 -7.20 0.74 23.86
CA GLU A 68 -8.38 1.62 24.02
C GLU A 68 -9.69 0.84 23.84
N GLU A 69 -9.67 -0.26 23.06
CA GLU A 69 -10.82 -1.16 22.85
C GLU A 69 -11.11 -2.07 24.07
N ILE A 70 -10.11 -2.33 24.92
CA ILE A 70 -10.27 -3.19 26.11
C ILE A 70 -10.88 -2.41 27.27
N GLN A 71 -10.52 -1.14 27.44
CA GLN A 71 -11.05 -0.26 28.49
C GLN A 71 -12.59 -0.09 28.36
N ASP A 72 -13.07 0.13 27.13
CA ASP A 72 -14.51 0.27 26.84
C ASP A 72 -15.32 -1.05 27.08
N GLN A 73 -14.67 -2.22 27.03
CA GLN A 73 -15.32 -3.50 27.33
C GLN A 73 -15.35 -3.84 28.82
N GLU A 74 -14.36 -3.38 29.60
CA GLU A 74 -14.38 -3.51 31.06
C GLU A 74 -15.41 -2.59 31.72
N ASP A 75 -15.65 -1.39 31.16
CA ASP A 75 -16.72 -0.46 31.57
C ASP A 75 -18.14 -0.93 31.21
N PHE A 76 -18.27 -1.99 30.40
CA PHE A 76 -19.57 -2.53 29.98
C PHE A 76 -20.14 -3.59 30.96
N TRP A 77 -19.32 -4.09 31.89
CA TRP A 77 -19.73 -5.10 32.89
C TRP A 77 -19.78 -4.56 34.34
N LEU A 78 -19.75 -3.24 34.53
CA LEU A 78 -19.87 -2.55 35.81
C LEU A 78 -21.15 -1.69 35.88
#